data_AF-A0A1X6P5G2-F1
#
_entry.id   AF-A0A1X6P5G2-F1
#
_cell.length_a   1.000
_cell.length_b   1.000
_cell.length_c   1.000
_cell.angle_alpha   90.00
_cell.angle_beta   90.00
_cell.angle_gamma   90.00
#
_symmetry.space_group_name_H-M   'P 1'
#
loop_
_entity.id
_entity.type
_entity.pdbx_description
1 polymer ?
#
loop_
_entity_poly.entity_id
_entity_poly.type
_entity_poly.pdbx_seq_one_letter_code
_entity_poly.pdbx_strand_id
1 'polypeptide(L)'
;MERSSCCASVVTQTCEPLRLAHGGLLAPRFEPASTAQCPTHYVPTPSLNTVAKAARPFVSRAKPPRGLTPAKPTPPAPVVKAPVAAAALLSQVAEKVTSKLCGPPPTTAGPTTPTTPSLSSIPKRHVVLLDWDDSILPTSHLETLGLAGEAATPREVPQTILRGLVRLEVRVLALLRRAVALGDVRIVTNAGAGWCEQSASRFLPGVSDFLRKHDIKIVSARSRYETQLASEPCEWKVHTFRDEVNDLTCKSEQGTSSAETPEPLHVVVVGDALSDVYAAHAALGDRPSTLIKVVKLLETPTVGMLTNQLRVLVDNLDTILGLRHNLDIAMRA
;
A
#
# COMPACT_ATOMS: atom_id res chain seq x y z
N MET A 1 10.19 -38.79 19.28
CA MET A 1 9.42 -37.54 19.44
C MET A 1 9.97 -36.54 18.44
N GLU A 2 9.50 -36.65 17.20
CA GLU A 2 10.07 -36.01 16.02
C GLU A 2 9.48 -34.61 15.81
N ARG A 3 10.34 -33.70 15.34
CA ARG A 3 10.06 -32.31 15.02
C ARG A 3 9.61 -32.22 13.56
N SER A 4 8.38 -31.77 13.31
CA SER A 4 7.93 -31.42 11.95
C SER A 4 8.33 -30.00 11.59
N SER A 5 9.14 -29.88 10.55
CA SER A 5 9.51 -28.66 9.83
C SER A 5 8.57 -28.50 8.64
N CYS A 6 7.74 -27.45 8.61
CA CYS A 6 6.97 -27.10 7.41
C CYS A 6 7.83 -26.23 6.48
N CYS A 7 8.33 -26.82 5.39
CA CYS A 7 8.81 -26.08 4.22
C CYS A 7 7.61 -25.71 3.34
N ALA A 8 7.45 -24.43 3.03
CA ALA A 8 6.54 -23.98 1.97
C ALA A 8 7.28 -23.99 0.64
N SER A 9 6.85 -24.84 -0.29
CA SER A 9 7.37 -24.93 -1.66
C SER A 9 6.66 -23.94 -2.57
N VAL A 10 7.42 -23.15 -3.33
CA VAL A 10 6.92 -22.39 -4.48
C VAL A 10 6.78 -23.37 -5.65
N VAL A 11 5.55 -23.61 -6.12
CA VAL A 11 5.31 -24.39 -7.34
C VAL A 11 5.35 -23.44 -8.52
N THR A 12 6.45 -23.45 -9.27
CA THR A 12 6.51 -22.90 -10.63
C THR A 12 6.28 -24.03 -11.62
N GLN A 13 5.10 -24.13 -12.23
CA GLN A 13 4.88 -25.01 -13.37
C GLN A 13 5.25 -24.26 -14.66
N THR A 14 6.37 -24.63 -15.26
CA THR A 14 6.71 -24.33 -16.66
C THR A 14 6.27 -25.52 -17.51
N CYS A 15 5.42 -25.29 -18.51
CA CYS A 15 4.97 -26.32 -19.44
C CYS A 15 5.53 -26.02 -20.85
N GLU A 16 6.37 -26.93 -21.37
CA GLU A 16 6.82 -26.95 -22.77
C GLU A 16 5.93 -27.89 -23.63
N PRO A 17 5.98 -27.80 -24.98
CA PRO A 17 4.79 -27.91 -25.82
C PRO A 17 4.54 -29.31 -26.39
N LEU A 18 3.26 -29.70 -26.45
CA LEU A 18 2.78 -30.79 -27.31
C LEU A 18 2.02 -30.19 -28.51
N ARG A 19 2.49 -30.52 -29.71
CA ARG A 19 1.87 -30.15 -30.99
C ARG A 19 1.02 -31.30 -31.54
N LEU A 20 -0.02 -30.88 -32.28
CA LEU A 20 -0.92 -31.60 -33.21
C LEU A 20 -2.06 -32.37 -32.50
N ALA A 21 -3.32 -32.33 -32.94
CA ALA A 21 -3.87 -31.99 -34.26
C ALA A 21 -5.36 -31.57 -34.13
N HIS A 22 -5.78 -30.66 -35.02
CA HIS A 22 -7.17 -30.41 -35.46
C HIS A 22 -8.16 -29.76 -34.45
N GLY A 23 -8.44 -28.48 -34.73
CA GLY A 23 -9.81 -27.95 -34.77
C GLY A 23 -10.53 -27.69 -33.45
N GLY A 24 -10.33 -26.50 -32.87
CA GLY A 24 -11.22 -25.93 -31.86
C GLY A 24 -10.48 -25.08 -30.83
N LEU A 25 -10.45 -23.76 -31.03
CA LEU A 25 -9.91 -22.81 -30.04
C LEU A 25 -10.87 -22.75 -28.83
N LEU A 26 -10.46 -23.30 -27.69
CA LEU A 26 -10.97 -22.90 -26.38
C LEU A 26 -9.76 -22.50 -25.52
N ALA A 27 -9.44 -21.21 -25.54
CA ALA A 27 -8.59 -20.61 -24.51
C ALA A 27 -9.36 -20.61 -23.17
N PRO A 28 -8.70 -20.81 -22.02
CA PRO A 28 -9.25 -20.32 -20.76
C PRO A 28 -9.19 -18.79 -20.81
N ARG A 29 -10.24 -18.18 -21.37
CA ARG A 29 -10.54 -16.76 -21.19
C ARG A 29 -10.78 -16.54 -19.71
N PHE A 30 -9.98 -15.67 -19.09
CA PHE A 30 -10.61 -14.70 -18.21
C PHE A 30 -11.52 -13.88 -19.12
N GLU A 31 -12.82 -13.91 -18.85
CA GLU A 31 -13.76 -12.96 -19.43
C GLU A 31 -13.14 -11.56 -19.26
N PRO A 32 -13.05 -10.74 -20.33
CA PRO A 32 -12.71 -9.35 -20.14
C PRO A 32 -13.76 -8.79 -19.18
N ALA A 33 -13.33 -8.15 -18.09
CA ALA A 33 -14.21 -7.43 -17.18
C ALA A 33 -14.82 -6.22 -17.91
N SER A 34 -15.70 -6.48 -18.87
CA SER A 34 -16.78 -5.58 -19.22
C SER A 34 -17.62 -5.50 -17.96
N THR A 35 -17.48 -4.37 -17.27
CA THR A 35 -18.12 -4.00 -15.98
C THR A 35 -17.66 -4.79 -14.76
N ALA A 36 -16.40 -4.59 -14.33
CA ALA A 36 -16.06 -4.76 -12.92
C ALA A 36 -16.94 -3.80 -12.11
N GLN A 37 -18.02 -4.31 -11.50
CA GLN A 37 -18.85 -3.53 -10.60
C GLN A 37 -18.03 -3.17 -9.35
N CYS A 38 -18.15 -1.91 -8.90
CA CYS A 38 -17.54 -1.45 -7.66
C CYS A 38 -17.86 -2.43 -6.53
N PRO A 39 -16.86 -2.96 -5.79
CA PRO A 39 -17.12 -3.83 -4.64
C PRO A 39 -17.99 -3.08 -3.61
N THR A 40 -19.19 -3.61 -3.37
CA THR A 40 -20.29 -2.96 -2.64
C THR A 40 -20.11 -2.85 -1.12
N HIS A 41 -18.95 -3.24 -0.59
CA HIS A 41 -18.69 -3.31 0.85
C HIS A 41 -17.50 -2.45 1.24
N TYR A 42 -17.62 -1.13 1.09
CA TYR A 42 -16.70 -0.20 1.73
C TYR A 42 -17.09 -0.03 3.21
N VAL A 43 -16.21 -0.46 4.11
CA VAL A 43 -16.30 -0.16 5.54
C VAL A 43 -15.41 1.06 5.81
N PRO A 44 -15.92 2.17 6.36
CA PRO A 44 -15.10 3.34 6.65
C PRO A 44 -14.00 3.01 7.67
N THR A 45 -12.74 3.28 7.33
CA THR A 45 -11.62 3.28 8.28
C THR A 45 -11.60 4.57 9.11
N PRO A 46 -10.97 4.57 10.30
CA PRO A 46 -11.05 5.67 11.24
C PRO A 46 -10.59 7.02 10.64
N SER A 47 -11.34 8.07 10.98
CA SER A 47 -11.05 9.46 10.64
C SER A 47 -10.68 10.22 11.90
N LEU A 48 -9.77 11.19 11.80
CA LEU A 48 -9.52 12.13 12.91
C LEU A 48 -10.60 13.21 13.02
N ASN A 49 -11.53 13.27 12.06
CA ASN A 49 -12.57 14.27 11.99
C ASN A 49 -13.93 13.60 11.77
N THR A 50 -14.58 13.15 12.84
CA THR A 50 -16.05 13.11 12.89
C THR A 50 -16.49 13.45 14.31
N VAL A 51 -16.56 14.75 14.62
CA VAL A 51 -17.34 15.26 15.75
C VAL A 51 -18.62 15.87 15.19
N ALA A 52 -19.76 15.39 15.73
CA ALA A 52 -21.15 15.86 15.58
C ALA A 52 -21.88 15.40 14.29
N LYS A 53 -23.09 14.84 14.30
CA LYS A 53 -24.22 14.88 15.25
C LYS A 53 -25.07 13.59 15.14
N ALA A 54 -25.33 12.94 16.26
CA ALA A 54 -26.56 12.17 16.48
C ALA A 54 -27.35 12.86 17.59
N ALA A 55 -28.33 13.68 17.20
CA ALA A 55 -29.40 14.12 18.08
C ALA A 55 -30.61 14.47 17.20
N ARG A 56 -31.63 13.61 17.21
CA ARG A 56 -32.97 14.01 16.78
C ARG A 56 -33.55 14.94 17.84
N PRO A 57 -34.25 16.01 17.43
CA PRO A 57 -35.41 16.42 18.20
C PRO A 57 -36.65 16.48 17.33
N PHE A 58 -37.66 15.81 17.87
CA PHE A 58 -39.07 16.19 17.91
C PHE A 58 -39.46 17.51 17.23
N VAL A 59 -40.47 17.41 16.37
CA VAL A 59 -41.10 18.50 15.63
C VAL A 59 -41.80 19.47 16.59
N SER A 60 -41.45 20.75 16.54
CA SER A 60 -42.34 21.85 16.89
C SER A 60 -41.94 23.12 16.15
N ARG A 61 -42.96 23.88 15.76
CA ARG A 61 -43.02 24.89 14.70
C ARG A 61 -42.62 26.28 15.22
N ALA A 62 -41.58 26.92 14.66
CA ALA A 62 -41.32 28.36 14.84
C ALA A 62 -40.48 28.97 13.68
N LYS A 63 -40.77 30.25 13.36
CA LYS A 63 -40.25 31.10 12.27
C LYS A 63 -38.72 31.35 12.33
N PRO A 64 -38.05 31.75 11.23
CA PRO A 64 -36.59 31.90 11.19
C PRO A 64 -36.15 33.32 11.61
N PRO A 65 -34.99 33.48 12.28
CA PRO A 65 -34.29 34.75 12.36
C PRO A 65 -33.15 34.84 11.32
N ARG A 66 -32.88 36.08 10.90
CA ARG A 66 -31.85 36.51 9.95
C ARG A 66 -30.45 36.54 10.60
N GLY A 67 -29.44 36.25 9.77
CA GLY A 67 -28.10 36.85 9.83
C GLY A 67 -27.11 36.22 10.81
N LEU A 68 -26.14 35.46 10.29
CA LEU A 68 -24.90 35.14 10.99
C LEU A 68 -23.72 35.26 10.01
N THR A 69 -22.74 36.05 10.42
CA THR A 69 -21.46 36.34 9.77
C THR A 69 -20.54 35.12 9.72
N PRO A 70 -19.56 35.06 8.79
CA PRO A 70 -18.68 33.90 8.66
C PRO A 70 -17.78 33.72 9.89
N ALA A 71 -17.71 32.48 10.39
CA ALA A 71 -16.91 32.07 11.53
C ALA A 71 -15.41 32.10 11.18
N LYS A 72 -14.61 32.61 12.12
CA LYS A 72 -13.14 32.64 12.06
C LYS A 72 -12.58 31.20 12.17
N PRO A 73 -11.51 30.83 11.45
CA PRO A 73 -10.94 29.49 11.50
C PRO A 73 -10.39 29.15 12.89
N THR A 74 -10.76 27.97 13.39
CA THR A 74 -10.28 27.36 14.63
C THR A 74 -8.83 26.91 14.46
N PRO A 75 -7.91 27.17 15.43
CA PRO A 75 -6.54 26.68 15.34
C PRO A 75 -6.48 25.14 15.41
N PRO A 76 -5.47 24.51 14.79
CA PRO A 76 -5.33 23.05 14.79
C PRO A 76 -5.10 22.50 16.20
N ALA A 77 -5.65 21.32 16.47
CA ALA A 77 -5.49 20.60 17.73
C ALA A 77 -4.01 20.22 17.99
N PRO A 78 -3.57 20.17 19.25
CA PRO A 78 -2.18 19.90 19.59
C PRO A 78 -1.80 18.45 19.25
N VAL A 79 -0.64 18.30 18.60
CA VAL A 79 0.00 17.03 18.28
C VAL A 79 0.32 16.27 19.57
N VAL A 80 -0.41 15.17 19.85
CA VAL A 80 -0.09 14.29 20.97
C VAL A 80 1.12 13.43 20.58
N LYS A 81 2.29 13.81 21.07
CA LYS A 81 3.52 13.03 20.90
C LYS A 81 3.40 11.70 21.67
N ALA A 82 3.84 10.60 21.05
CA ALA A 82 3.99 9.32 21.73
C ALA A 82 4.87 9.48 22.99
N PRO A 83 4.66 8.68 24.05
CA PRO A 83 5.54 8.70 25.20
C PRO A 83 6.97 8.41 24.74
N VAL A 84 7.87 9.35 25.02
CA VAL A 84 9.25 9.44 24.51
C VAL A 84 10.03 8.11 24.66
N ALA A 85 9.72 7.33 25.70
CA ALA A 85 10.35 6.04 25.98
C ALA A 85 10.02 4.94 24.94
N ALA A 86 8.79 4.85 24.46
CA ALA A 86 8.39 3.83 23.48
C ALA A 86 8.96 4.13 22.10
N ALA A 87 8.92 5.41 21.68
CA ALA A 87 9.54 5.86 20.44
C ALA A 87 11.07 5.69 20.45
N ALA A 88 11.73 5.93 21.59
CA ALA A 88 13.15 5.71 21.75
C ALA A 88 13.53 4.22 21.69
N LEU A 89 12.74 3.34 22.31
CA LEU A 89 12.98 1.89 22.26
C LEU A 89 12.79 1.34 20.85
N LEU A 90 11.75 1.78 20.14
CA LEU A 90 11.51 1.39 18.75
C LEU A 90 12.66 1.85 17.83
N SER A 91 13.08 3.11 17.96
CA SER A 91 14.18 3.66 17.16
C SER A 91 15.52 2.96 17.43
N GLN A 92 15.86 2.73 18.71
CA GLN A 92 17.10 2.05 19.09
C GLN A 92 17.14 0.59 18.63
N VAL A 93 16.01 -0.12 18.68
CA VAL A 93 15.94 -1.51 18.20
C VAL A 93 15.96 -1.54 16.66
N ALA A 94 15.31 -0.60 15.97
CA ALA A 94 15.33 -0.51 14.51
C ALA A 94 16.75 -0.23 13.97
N GLU A 95 17.51 0.68 14.58
CA GLU A 95 18.91 0.95 14.23
C GLU A 95 19.82 -0.26 14.49
N LYS A 96 19.63 -0.94 15.63
CA LYS A 96 20.43 -2.12 16.01
C LYS A 96 20.12 -3.36 15.18
N VAL A 97 18.91 -3.48 14.66
CA VAL A 97 18.52 -4.54 13.72
C VAL A 97 18.98 -4.22 12.30
N THR A 98 18.86 -2.96 11.87
CA THR A 98 19.33 -2.51 10.54
C THR A 98 20.85 -2.67 10.40
N SER A 99 21.62 -2.33 11.43
CA SER A 99 23.08 -2.50 11.44
C SER A 99 23.54 -3.97 11.45
N LYS A 100 22.72 -4.91 11.95
CA LYS A 100 23.03 -6.35 11.95
C LYS A 100 22.61 -7.09 10.68
N LEU A 101 21.73 -6.51 9.87
CA LEU A 101 21.27 -7.12 8.61
C LEU A 101 22.14 -6.73 7.40
N CYS A 102 23.03 -5.73 7.54
CA CYS A 102 24.12 -5.47 6.60
C CYS A 102 25.34 -6.36 6.93
N GLY A 103 25.18 -7.68 6.73
CA GLY A 103 26.33 -8.59 6.68
C GLY A 103 27.07 -8.47 5.33
N PRO A 104 28.36 -8.84 5.26
CA PRO A 104 29.09 -8.87 4.00
C PRO A 104 28.44 -9.88 3.02
N PRO A 105 28.56 -9.67 1.70
CA PRO A 105 27.92 -10.52 0.70
C PRO A 105 28.45 -11.96 0.79
N PRO A 106 27.60 -12.98 0.61
CA PRO A 106 28.03 -14.38 0.64
C PRO A 106 28.93 -14.71 -0.55
N THR A 107 30.06 -15.35 -0.26
CA THR A 107 31.07 -15.79 -1.24
C THR A 107 30.69 -17.18 -1.80
N THR A 108 30.40 -17.22 -3.12
CA THR A 108 30.42 -18.32 -4.12
C THR A 108 30.32 -19.80 -3.72
N ALA A 109 29.33 -20.54 -4.28
CA ALA A 109 29.46 -21.55 -5.38
C ALA A 109 28.17 -22.42 -5.51
N GLY A 110 27.71 -22.69 -6.75
CA GLY A 110 26.35 -23.15 -7.13
C GLY A 110 26.02 -24.66 -7.07
N PRO A 111 25.10 -25.25 -7.91
CA PRO A 111 24.39 -24.68 -9.08
C PRO A 111 22.84 -24.73 -9.06
N THR A 112 22.26 -24.05 -10.07
CA THR A 112 20.84 -23.85 -10.44
C THR A 112 20.02 -22.96 -9.51
N THR A 113 20.26 -21.66 -9.63
CA THR A 113 19.39 -20.59 -9.09
C THR A 113 18.46 -20.10 -10.22
N PRO A 114 17.16 -19.84 -9.95
CA PRO A 114 16.36 -19.04 -10.87
C PRO A 114 17.07 -17.68 -11.07
N THR A 115 17.24 -17.28 -12.33
CA THR A 115 17.95 -16.06 -12.72
C THR A 115 17.22 -14.84 -12.14
N THR A 116 17.65 -14.36 -10.97
CA THR A 116 17.22 -13.05 -10.47
C THR A 116 17.66 -12.00 -11.50
N PRO A 117 16.75 -11.16 -12.01
CA PRO A 117 17.13 -10.15 -12.99
C PRO A 117 18.19 -9.22 -12.39
N SER A 118 19.30 -9.01 -13.13
CA SER A 118 20.30 -8.00 -12.73
C SER A 118 19.64 -6.62 -12.67
N LEU A 119 20.11 -5.74 -11.77
CA LEU A 119 19.58 -4.36 -11.65
C LEU A 119 19.55 -3.60 -12.99
N SER A 120 20.53 -3.86 -13.87
CA SER A 120 20.61 -3.27 -15.21
C SER A 120 19.52 -3.73 -16.18
N SER A 121 18.80 -4.81 -15.85
CA SER A 121 17.71 -5.36 -16.68
C SER A 121 16.31 -4.91 -16.23
N ILE A 122 16.19 -4.27 -15.06
CA ILE A 122 14.94 -3.72 -14.57
C ILE A 122 14.62 -2.46 -15.40
N PRO A 123 13.38 -2.32 -15.92
CA PRO A 123 12.96 -1.11 -16.64
C PRO A 123 13.25 0.16 -15.84
N LYS A 124 13.54 1.27 -16.51
CA LYS A 124 13.95 2.50 -15.79
C LYS A 124 12.76 3.35 -15.32
N ARG A 125 11.55 3.06 -15.79
CA ARG A 125 10.35 3.88 -15.54
C ARG A 125 9.35 3.12 -14.65
N HIS A 126 9.50 3.25 -13.34
CA HIS A 126 8.61 2.64 -12.36
C HIS A 126 7.87 3.66 -11.50
N VAL A 127 6.60 3.37 -11.26
CA VAL A 127 5.79 4.01 -10.20
C VAL A 127 5.27 2.90 -9.29
N VAL A 128 5.46 3.05 -7.99
CA VAL A 128 4.93 2.15 -6.96
C VAL A 128 3.85 2.88 -6.17
N LEU A 129 2.62 2.37 -6.25
CA LEU A 129 1.47 2.83 -5.48
C LEU A 129 1.25 1.85 -4.33
N LEU A 130 1.36 2.32 -3.09
CA LEU A 130 1.21 1.51 -1.89
C LEU A 130 -0.04 1.93 -1.11
N ASP A 131 -0.87 0.96 -0.74
CA ASP A 131 -1.88 1.19 0.29
C ASP A 131 -1.25 1.21 1.70
N TRP A 132 -1.97 1.79 2.66
CA TRP A 132 -1.51 1.93 4.04
C TRP A 132 -2.16 0.93 4.99
N ASP A 133 -3.49 1.00 5.11
CA ASP A 133 -4.30 0.20 6.01
C ASP A 133 -4.21 -1.27 5.58
N ASP A 134 -3.97 -2.16 6.55
CA ASP A 134 -3.74 -3.60 6.36
C ASP A 134 -2.67 -4.04 5.33
N SER A 135 -1.92 -3.07 4.79
CA SER A 135 -0.90 -3.26 3.75
C SER A 135 0.51 -2.82 4.17
N ILE A 136 0.61 -1.74 4.94
CA ILE A 136 1.84 -1.28 5.61
C ILE A 136 1.71 -1.48 7.13
N LEU A 137 0.53 -1.14 7.67
CA LEU A 137 0.20 -1.27 9.07
C LEU A 137 -1.05 -2.16 9.20
N PRO A 138 -1.05 -3.21 10.05
CA PRO A 138 -2.19 -4.11 10.22
C PRO A 138 -3.26 -3.44 11.09
N THR A 139 -3.89 -2.40 10.56
CA THR A 139 -4.77 -1.47 11.27
C THR A 139 -6.00 -2.18 11.82
N SER A 140 -6.61 -3.09 11.06
CA SER A 140 -7.75 -3.87 11.54
C SER A 140 -7.37 -4.72 12.75
N HIS A 141 -6.25 -5.43 12.69
CA HIS A 141 -5.76 -6.22 13.83
C HIS A 141 -5.45 -5.33 15.05
N LEU A 142 -4.79 -4.18 14.85
CA LEU A 142 -4.53 -3.24 15.95
C LEU A 142 -5.82 -2.66 16.55
N GLU A 143 -6.86 -2.47 15.74
CA GLU A 143 -8.18 -2.03 16.20
C GLU A 143 -8.87 -3.13 17.02
N THR A 144 -8.80 -4.41 16.62
CA THR A 144 -9.34 -5.52 17.44
C THR A 144 -8.67 -5.63 18.82
N LEU A 145 -7.44 -5.13 18.96
CA LEU A 145 -6.71 -5.05 20.23
C LEU A 145 -7.01 -3.76 21.02
N GLY A 146 -7.85 -2.87 20.49
CA GLY A 146 -8.14 -1.56 21.04
C GLY A 146 -6.93 -0.61 21.06
N LEU A 147 -5.96 -0.82 20.15
CA LEU A 147 -4.75 -0.01 20.04
C LEU A 147 -4.89 1.08 18.98
N ALA A 148 -5.61 0.80 17.89
CA ALA A 148 -5.97 1.76 16.84
C ALA A 148 -7.45 2.18 16.94
N GLY A 149 -7.84 3.24 16.23
CA GLY A 149 -9.21 3.77 16.22
C GLY A 149 -9.41 5.06 17.03
N GLU A 150 -10.66 5.53 17.08
CA GLU A 150 -11.06 6.85 17.62
C GLU A 150 -11.14 6.92 19.17
N ALA A 151 -10.82 5.83 19.88
CA ALA A 151 -10.94 5.80 21.34
C ALA A 151 -10.02 6.85 22.00
N ALA A 152 -10.64 7.78 22.74
CA ALA A 152 -9.96 8.83 23.47
C ALA A 152 -8.96 8.24 24.47
N THR A 153 -7.72 8.74 24.39
CA THR A 153 -6.46 8.30 25.03
C THR A 153 -5.78 7.09 24.35
N PRO A 154 -4.61 7.33 23.70
CA PRO A 154 -3.76 6.25 23.19
C PRO A 154 -3.40 5.27 24.31
N ARG A 155 -3.86 4.02 24.21
CA ARG A 155 -3.42 2.94 25.09
C ARG A 155 -1.94 2.62 24.86
N GLU A 156 -1.27 2.21 25.94
CA GLU A 156 0.08 1.67 25.87
C GLU A 156 0.09 0.38 25.03
N VAL A 157 1.06 0.26 24.13
CA VAL A 157 1.19 -0.90 23.25
C VAL A 157 1.84 -2.05 24.04
N PRO A 158 1.20 -3.21 24.19
CA PRO A 158 1.79 -4.33 24.90
C PRO A 158 3.14 -4.75 24.31
N GLN A 159 4.11 -5.10 25.17
CA GLN A 159 5.48 -5.42 24.74
C GLN A 159 5.55 -6.55 23.69
N THR A 160 4.61 -7.50 23.72
CA THR A 160 4.49 -8.56 22.73
C THR A 160 4.16 -8.02 21.34
N ILE A 161 3.20 -7.09 21.26
CA ILE A 161 2.81 -6.41 20.03
C ILE A 161 3.92 -5.49 19.55
N LEU A 162 4.55 -4.75 20.46
CA LEU A 162 5.67 -3.85 20.15
C LEU A 162 6.83 -4.61 19.47
N ARG A 163 7.22 -5.77 20.00
CA ARG A 163 8.24 -6.63 19.37
C ARG A 163 7.82 -7.12 17.98
N GLY A 164 6.53 -7.35 17.76
CA GLY A 164 5.98 -7.67 16.45
C GLY A 164 6.12 -6.50 15.47
N LEU A 165 5.72 -5.30 15.90
CA LEU A 165 5.79 -4.08 15.11
C LEU A 165 7.23 -3.73 14.70
N VAL A 166 8.21 -3.94 15.58
CA VAL A 166 9.64 -3.79 15.23
C VAL A 166 10.03 -4.70 14.06
N ARG A 167 9.59 -5.96 14.07
CA ARG A 167 9.92 -6.89 12.97
C ARG A 167 9.20 -6.51 11.68
N LEU A 168 7.96 -6.06 11.79
CA LEU A 168 7.19 -5.54 10.67
C LEU A 168 7.90 -4.30 10.06
N GLU A 169 8.32 -3.36 10.90
CA GLU A 169 9.01 -2.13 10.50
C GLU A 169 10.24 -2.41 9.66
N VAL A 170 11.04 -3.41 10.03
CA VAL A 170 12.19 -3.85 9.24
C VAL A 170 11.80 -4.29 7.82
N ARG A 171 10.65 -4.97 7.66
CA ARG A 171 10.15 -5.40 6.34
C ARG A 171 9.58 -4.24 5.54
N VAL A 172 8.82 -3.35 6.17
CA VAL A 172 8.30 -2.13 5.52
C VAL A 172 9.45 -1.27 5.02
N LEU A 173 10.48 -1.05 5.85
CA LEU A 173 11.66 -0.27 5.44
C LEU A 173 12.45 -0.94 4.31
N ALA A 174 12.53 -2.27 4.28
CA ALA A 174 13.16 -2.98 3.17
C ALA A 174 12.38 -2.79 1.85
N LEU A 175 11.05 -2.90 1.90
CA LEU A 175 10.16 -2.63 0.76
C LEU A 175 10.32 -1.19 0.28
N LEU A 176 10.22 -0.19 1.16
CA LEU A 176 10.29 1.22 0.80
C LEU A 176 11.67 1.60 0.23
N ARG A 177 12.77 1.14 0.84
CA ARG A 177 14.13 1.36 0.30
C ARG A 177 14.26 0.79 -1.11
N ARG A 178 13.70 -0.40 -1.33
CA ARG A 178 13.80 -1.05 -2.63
C ARG A 178 12.95 -0.35 -3.68
N ALA A 179 11.72 0.04 -3.33
CA ALA A 179 10.83 0.78 -4.20
C ALA A 179 11.40 2.15 -4.61
N VAL A 180 11.90 2.93 -3.65
CA VAL A 180 12.53 4.25 -3.91
C VAL A 180 13.78 4.12 -4.77
N ALA A 181 14.54 3.03 -4.64
CA ALA A 181 15.73 2.81 -5.47
C ALA A 181 15.40 2.52 -6.94
N LEU A 182 14.15 2.19 -7.28
CA LEU A 182 13.72 1.74 -8.60
C LEU A 182 12.79 2.73 -9.30
N GLY A 183 12.15 3.64 -8.57
CA GLY A 183 11.32 4.68 -9.15
C GLY A 183 10.56 5.50 -8.11
N ASP A 184 9.50 6.17 -8.58
CA ASP A 184 8.66 6.99 -7.75
C ASP A 184 7.75 6.14 -6.86
N VAL A 185 7.59 6.56 -5.60
CA VAL A 185 6.71 5.90 -4.62
C VAL A 185 5.64 6.88 -4.17
N ARG A 186 4.38 6.44 -4.19
CA ARG A 186 3.24 7.17 -3.63
C ARG A 186 2.48 6.24 -2.69
N ILE A 187 2.07 6.78 -1.54
CA ILE A 187 1.15 6.08 -0.64
C ILE A 187 -0.24 6.63 -0.89
N VAL A 188 -1.22 5.76 -1.10
CA VAL A 188 -2.61 6.14 -1.37
C VAL A 188 -3.53 5.34 -0.47
N THR A 189 -4.25 6.02 0.42
CA THR A 189 -5.18 5.40 1.38
C THR A 189 -6.59 5.96 1.25
N ASN A 190 -7.60 5.16 1.61
CA ASN A 190 -8.97 5.64 1.81
C ASN A 190 -9.25 6.14 3.24
N ALA A 191 -8.26 6.13 4.13
CA ALA A 191 -8.37 6.79 5.43
C ALA A 191 -8.30 8.33 5.27
N GLY A 192 -8.69 9.05 6.32
CA GLY A 192 -8.62 10.52 6.31
C GLY A 192 -7.19 11.06 6.28
N ALA A 193 -7.01 12.28 5.75
CA ALA A 193 -5.72 12.96 5.74
C ALA A 193 -5.07 13.03 7.15
N GLY A 194 -3.76 12.78 7.23
CA GLY A 194 -2.99 12.77 8.48
C GLY A 194 -2.99 11.41 9.22
N TRP A 195 -3.81 10.44 8.81
CA TRP A 195 -3.89 9.12 9.44
C TRP A 195 -2.58 8.34 9.32
N CYS A 196 -1.99 8.30 8.13
CA CYS A 196 -0.76 7.54 7.86
C CYS A 196 0.40 8.06 8.72
N GLU A 197 0.56 9.38 8.77
CA GLU A 197 1.65 10.05 9.48
C GLU A 197 1.55 9.81 10.99
N GLN A 198 0.33 9.92 11.56
CA GLN A 198 0.10 9.71 12.98
C GLN A 198 0.24 8.25 13.38
N SER A 199 -0.32 7.34 12.59
CA SER A 199 -0.21 5.91 12.84
C SER A 199 1.24 5.42 12.65
N ALA A 200 1.98 5.94 11.67
CA ALA A 200 3.41 5.69 11.52
C ALA A 200 4.20 6.14 12.74
N SER A 201 4.03 7.39 13.18
CA SER A 201 4.73 7.93 14.35
C SER A 201 4.50 7.08 15.62
N ARG A 202 3.29 6.52 15.76
CA ARG A 202 2.92 5.71 16.92
C ARG A 202 3.42 4.27 16.83
N PHE A 203 3.31 3.63 15.67
CA PHE A 203 3.49 2.17 15.54
C PHE A 203 4.74 1.76 14.74
N LEU A 204 5.23 2.63 13.86
CA LEU A 204 6.35 2.41 12.93
C LEU A 204 7.22 3.69 12.81
N PRO A 205 7.85 4.17 13.90
CA PRO A 205 8.55 5.46 13.91
C PRO A 205 9.71 5.54 12.91
N GLY A 206 10.44 4.44 12.67
CA GLY A 206 11.48 4.40 11.65
C GLY A 206 10.92 4.54 10.24
N VAL A 207 9.72 4.02 9.98
CA VAL A 207 8.99 4.28 8.72
C VAL A 207 8.56 5.74 8.65
N SER A 208 8.04 6.31 9.74
CA SER A 208 7.68 7.74 9.80
C SER A 208 8.86 8.64 9.42
N ASP A 209 10.04 8.35 9.95
CA ASP A 209 11.28 9.08 9.63
C ASP A 209 11.69 8.88 8.17
N PHE A 210 11.59 7.65 7.66
CA PHE A 210 11.90 7.34 6.26
C PHE A 210 11.00 8.09 5.28
N LEU A 211 9.69 8.09 5.51
CA LEU A 211 8.72 8.79 4.67
C LEU A 211 9.04 10.29 4.56
N ARG A 212 9.36 10.94 5.69
CA ARG A 212 9.77 12.35 5.71
C ARG A 212 11.11 12.58 5.02
N LYS A 213 12.11 11.74 5.30
CA LYS A 213 13.46 11.88 4.74
C LYS A 213 13.47 11.77 3.21
N HIS A 214 12.63 10.91 2.66
CA HIS A 214 12.53 10.65 1.22
C HIS A 214 11.42 11.44 0.52
N ASP A 215 10.73 12.35 1.24
CA ASP A 215 9.60 13.13 0.73
C ASP A 215 8.55 12.26 0.01
N ILE A 216 8.23 11.11 0.58
CA ILE A 216 7.25 10.19 -0.01
C ILE A 216 5.86 10.82 0.17
N LYS A 217 5.23 11.16 -0.95
CA LYS A 217 3.90 11.76 -0.94
C LYS A 217 2.84 10.73 -0.53
N ILE A 218 2.08 11.09 0.50
CA ILE A 218 0.93 10.37 1.03
C ILE A 218 -0.33 11.09 0.57
N VAL A 219 -1.28 10.36 0.00
CA VAL A 219 -2.53 10.90 -0.52
C VAL A 219 -3.71 10.17 0.12
N SER A 220 -4.55 10.91 0.82
CA SER A 220 -5.87 10.44 1.21
C SER A 220 -6.82 10.59 0.02
N ALA A 221 -7.14 9.47 -0.62
CA ALA A 221 -8.12 9.39 -1.71
C ALA A 221 -9.51 9.86 -1.21
N ARG A 222 -9.87 9.45 0.00
CA ARG A 222 -11.10 9.90 0.69
C ARG A 222 -11.14 11.41 0.84
N SER A 223 -10.14 12.03 1.47
CA SER A 223 -10.15 13.48 1.67
C SER A 223 -10.15 14.26 0.36
N ARG A 224 -9.64 13.67 -0.73
CA ARG A 224 -9.62 14.31 -2.04
C ARG A 224 -10.95 14.21 -2.80
N TYR A 225 -11.66 13.10 -2.68
CA TYR A 225 -12.81 12.79 -3.55
C TYR A 225 -14.14 12.50 -2.85
N GLU A 226 -14.18 12.33 -1.51
CA GLU A 226 -15.41 11.98 -0.79
C GLU A 226 -16.52 13.01 -1.00
N THR A 227 -16.19 14.30 -1.18
CA THR A 227 -17.21 15.34 -1.39
C THR A 227 -17.82 15.26 -2.80
N GLN A 228 -17.02 14.97 -3.83
CA GLN A 228 -17.45 14.92 -5.22
C GLN A 228 -18.06 13.57 -5.60
N LEU A 229 -17.60 12.49 -4.97
CA LEU A 229 -17.93 11.09 -5.28
C LEU A 229 -18.48 10.38 -4.03
N ALA A 230 -19.35 11.05 -3.27
CA ALA A 230 -19.83 10.58 -1.97
C ALA A 230 -20.52 9.20 -2.03
N SER A 231 -21.19 8.88 -3.14
CA SER A 231 -21.88 7.61 -3.36
C SER A 231 -20.97 6.51 -3.90
N GLU A 232 -19.70 6.80 -4.19
CA GLU A 232 -18.80 5.91 -4.93
C GLU A 232 -17.40 5.80 -4.27
N PRO A 233 -17.28 5.23 -3.05
CA PRO A 233 -15.99 5.11 -2.36
C PRO A 233 -14.93 4.32 -3.15
N CYS A 234 -15.35 3.38 -4.01
CA CYS A 234 -14.46 2.67 -4.92
C CYS A 234 -13.73 3.61 -5.90
N GLU A 235 -14.39 4.70 -6.31
CA GLU A 235 -13.87 5.62 -7.32
C GLU A 235 -12.80 6.57 -6.75
N TRP A 236 -12.74 6.75 -5.42
CA TRP A 236 -11.75 7.65 -4.81
C TRP A 236 -10.33 7.24 -5.16
N LYS A 237 -10.00 5.94 -5.04
CA LYS A 237 -8.68 5.41 -5.42
C LYS A 237 -8.49 5.40 -6.94
N VAL A 238 -9.53 5.14 -7.74
CA VAL A 238 -9.47 5.22 -9.21
C VAL A 238 -8.98 6.59 -9.65
N HIS A 239 -9.66 7.66 -9.19
CA HIS A 239 -9.30 9.02 -9.54
C HIS A 239 -7.93 9.42 -8.97
N THR A 240 -7.62 9.01 -7.74
CA THR A 240 -6.32 9.29 -7.12
C THR A 240 -5.17 8.63 -7.90
N PHE A 241 -5.27 7.35 -8.26
CA PHE A 241 -4.23 6.65 -9.01
C PHE A 241 -3.99 7.32 -10.37
N ARG A 242 -5.06 7.68 -11.07
CA ARG A 242 -4.98 8.39 -12.35
C ARG A 242 -4.23 9.71 -12.22
N ASP A 243 -4.62 10.54 -11.26
CA ASP A 243 -4.01 11.86 -11.05
C ASP A 243 -2.55 11.77 -10.62
N GLU A 244 -2.22 10.84 -9.72
CA GLU A 244 -0.85 10.68 -9.20
C GLU A 244 0.10 10.09 -10.25
N VAL A 245 -0.36 9.16 -11.08
CA VAL A 245 0.44 8.64 -12.20
C VAL A 245 0.64 9.72 -13.27
N ASN A 246 -0.39 10.50 -13.59
CA ASN A 246 -0.29 11.60 -14.55
C ASN A 246 0.70 12.68 -14.09
N ASP A 247 0.66 13.07 -12.81
CA ASP A 247 1.62 14.03 -12.20
C ASP A 247 3.07 13.57 -12.42
N LEU A 248 3.34 12.28 -12.22
CA LEU A 248 4.68 11.70 -12.38
C LEU A 248 5.11 11.63 -13.85
N THR A 249 4.21 11.26 -14.76
CA THR A 249 4.54 11.17 -16.19
C THR A 249 4.72 12.53 -16.85
N CYS A 250 3.91 13.53 -16.50
CA CYS A 250 4.04 14.88 -17.05
C CYS A 250 5.36 15.55 -16.63
N LYS A 251 5.83 15.32 -15.40
CA LYS A 251 7.15 15.80 -14.94
C LYS A 251 8.31 15.19 -15.72
N SER A 252 8.17 13.92 -16.11
CA SER A 252 9.19 13.18 -16.86
C SER A 252 9.29 13.62 -18.33
N GLU A 253 8.20 14.09 -18.94
CA GLU A 253 8.16 14.42 -20.38
C GLU A 253 8.70 15.82 -20.72
N GLN A 254 8.80 16.71 -19.74
CA GLN A 254 9.33 18.07 -19.94
C GLN A 254 10.85 18.14 -20.17
N GLY A 255 11.57 17.00 -20.13
CA GLY A 255 13.05 16.96 -20.20
C GLY A 255 13.65 16.07 -21.30
N THR A 256 12.85 15.34 -22.08
CA THR A 256 13.37 14.33 -23.04
C THR A 256 12.93 14.63 -24.47
N SER A 257 13.87 15.17 -25.27
CA SER A 257 13.69 15.54 -26.68
C SER A 257 14.28 14.50 -27.65
N SER A 258 14.14 13.20 -27.37
CA SER A 258 14.71 12.13 -28.22
C SER A 258 13.62 11.29 -28.90
N ALA A 259 13.83 11.01 -30.19
CA ALA A 259 12.94 10.28 -31.11
C ALA A 259 12.84 8.76 -30.87
N GLU A 260 13.21 8.27 -29.69
CA GLU A 260 13.07 6.86 -29.32
C GLU A 260 11.67 6.60 -28.75
N THR A 261 11.07 5.45 -29.10
CA THR A 261 9.81 5.02 -28.50
C THR A 261 9.99 4.91 -26.99
N PRO A 262 9.25 5.67 -26.16
CA PRO A 262 9.47 5.65 -24.72
C PRO A 262 9.21 4.25 -24.17
N GLU A 263 10.13 3.74 -23.35
CA GLU A 263 9.90 2.48 -22.62
C GLU A 263 8.55 2.56 -21.88
N PRO A 264 7.77 1.46 -21.85
CA PRO A 264 6.50 1.44 -21.13
C PRO A 264 6.65 1.86 -19.67
N LEU A 265 5.68 2.61 -19.15
CA LEU A 265 5.61 2.88 -17.71
C LEU A 265 5.18 1.62 -16.98
N HIS A 266 5.97 1.18 -16.02
CA HIS A 266 5.61 0.09 -15.14
C HIS A 266 4.98 0.64 -13.85
N VAL A 267 3.69 0.36 -13.64
CA VAL A 267 3.00 0.73 -12.40
C VAL A 267 2.79 -0.52 -11.55
N VAL A 268 3.36 -0.50 -10.35
CA VAL A 268 3.15 -1.55 -9.34
C VAL A 268 2.18 -1.04 -8.28
N VAL A 269 1.09 -1.78 -8.07
CA VAL A 269 0.11 -1.48 -7.03
C VAL A 269 0.18 -2.59 -5.97
N VAL A 270 0.37 -2.20 -4.72
CA VAL A 270 0.37 -3.14 -3.58
C VAL A 270 -0.68 -2.69 -2.57
N GLY A 271 -1.64 -3.55 -2.30
CA GLY A 271 -2.71 -3.29 -1.35
C GLY A 271 -3.43 -4.56 -0.95
N ASP A 272 -4.17 -4.53 0.15
CA ASP A 272 -4.91 -5.66 0.67
C ASP A 272 -6.38 -5.63 0.27
N ALA A 273 -6.92 -4.58 -0.32
CA ALA A 273 -8.34 -4.51 -0.66
C ALA A 273 -8.61 -4.78 -2.14
N LEU A 274 -9.78 -5.35 -2.46
CA LEU A 274 -10.23 -5.47 -3.86
C LEU A 274 -10.38 -4.11 -4.55
N SER A 275 -10.60 -3.04 -3.77
CA SER A 275 -10.62 -1.68 -4.28
C SER A 275 -9.27 -1.23 -4.86
N ASP A 276 -8.14 -1.77 -4.40
CA ASP A 276 -6.82 -1.45 -4.98
C ASP A 276 -6.64 -2.09 -6.34
N VAL A 277 -7.08 -3.35 -6.46
CA VAL A 277 -7.07 -4.11 -7.73
C VAL A 277 -7.98 -3.43 -8.74
N TYR A 278 -9.20 -3.08 -8.32
CA TYR A 278 -10.15 -2.34 -9.15
C TYR A 278 -9.57 -0.99 -9.58
N ALA A 279 -9.05 -0.20 -8.65
CA ALA A 279 -8.48 1.11 -8.94
C ALA A 279 -7.31 1.04 -9.91
N ALA A 280 -6.42 0.05 -9.79
CA ALA A 280 -5.30 -0.14 -10.70
C ALA A 280 -5.78 -0.28 -12.16
N HIS A 281 -6.71 -1.19 -12.40
CA HIS A 281 -7.20 -1.49 -13.75
C HIS A 281 -8.12 -0.38 -14.29
N ALA A 282 -9.05 0.13 -13.49
CA ALA A 282 -9.96 1.20 -13.93
C ALA A 282 -9.24 2.54 -14.16
N ALA A 283 -8.18 2.84 -13.41
CA ALA A 283 -7.44 4.08 -13.58
C ALA A 283 -6.44 4.01 -14.75
N LEU A 284 -5.82 2.85 -14.99
CA LEU A 284 -4.60 2.73 -15.80
C LEU A 284 -4.74 1.76 -17.00
N GLY A 285 -5.79 0.95 -17.05
CA GLY A 285 -5.95 -0.14 -18.04
C GLY A 285 -5.96 0.32 -19.49
N ASP A 286 -6.56 1.49 -19.75
CA ASP A 286 -6.62 2.07 -21.09
C ASP A 286 -5.46 3.02 -21.39
N ARG A 287 -4.52 3.18 -20.46
CA ARG A 287 -3.42 4.14 -20.61
C ARG A 287 -2.35 3.56 -21.53
N PRO A 288 -2.00 4.24 -22.65
CA PRO A 288 -1.05 3.70 -23.62
C PRO A 288 0.33 3.51 -23.00
N SER A 289 1.07 2.51 -23.49
CA SER A 289 2.44 2.21 -23.04
C SER A 289 2.56 2.08 -21.51
N THR A 290 1.62 1.39 -20.87
CA THR A 290 1.59 1.15 -19.42
C THR A 290 1.49 -0.34 -19.14
N LEU A 291 2.32 -0.84 -18.23
CA LEU A 291 2.26 -2.20 -17.71
C LEU A 291 1.86 -2.16 -16.24
N ILE A 292 0.75 -2.81 -15.91
CA ILE A 292 0.15 -2.80 -14.56
C ILE A 292 0.54 -4.11 -13.87
N LYS A 293 1.05 -3.99 -12.64
CA LYS A 293 1.42 -5.11 -11.80
C LYS A 293 0.76 -4.97 -10.44
N VAL A 294 -0.23 -5.80 -10.15
CA VAL A 294 -0.97 -5.76 -8.90
C VAL A 294 -0.52 -6.89 -7.98
N VAL A 295 -0.18 -6.54 -6.75
CA VAL A 295 0.07 -7.48 -5.66
C VAL A 295 -1.00 -7.28 -4.59
N LYS A 296 -1.99 -8.17 -4.59
CA LYS A 296 -3.08 -8.22 -3.62
C LYS A 296 -2.62 -8.99 -2.37
N LEU A 297 -2.55 -8.30 -1.24
CA LEU A 297 -2.26 -8.87 0.07
C LEU A 297 -3.53 -9.48 0.70
N LEU A 298 -3.34 -10.24 1.79
CA LEU A 298 -4.41 -10.75 2.64
C LEU A 298 -5.08 -9.61 3.39
N GLU A 299 -6.41 -9.64 3.41
CA GLU A 299 -7.24 -8.69 4.15
C GLU A 299 -7.10 -8.92 5.66
N THR A 300 -7.10 -7.83 6.42
CA THR A 300 -7.07 -7.84 7.91
C THR A 300 -5.96 -8.70 8.54
N PRO A 301 -4.70 -8.61 8.07
CA PRO A 301 -3.65 -9.51 8.54
C PRO A 301 -3.26 -9.20 9.99
N THR A 302 -2.91 -10.24 10.76
CA THR A 302 -2.18 -10.02 12.02
C THR A 302 -0.80 -9.41 11.73
N VAL A 303 -0.15 -8.83 12.76
CA VAL A 303 1.23 -8.32 12.63
C VAL A 303 2.19 -9.38 12.07
N GLY A 304 2.05 -10.64 12.50
CA GLY A 304 2.88 -11.74 12.01
C GLY A 304 2.59 -12.11 10.55
N MET A 305 1.30 -12.15 10.17
CA MET A 305 0.90 -12.40 8.79
C MET A 305 1.43 -11.32 7.85
N LEU A 306 1.22 -10.04 8.16
CA LEU A 306 1.72 -8.94 7.33
C LEU A 306 3.24 -8.96 7.23
N THR A 307 3.95 -9.23 8.33
CA THR A 307 5.42 -9.37 8.32
C THR A 307 5.87 -10.46 7.33
N ASN A 308 5.18 -11.60 7.29
CA ASN A 308 5.53 -12.70 6.38
C ASN A 308 5.19 -12.37 4.92
N GLN A 309 4.05 -11.73 4.69
CA GLN A 309 3.65 -11.27 3.36
C GLN A 309 4.67 -10.27 2.79
N LEU A 310 5.06 -9.25 3.57
CA LEU A 310 6.05 -8.27 3.14
C LEU A 310 7.44 -8.88 2.96
N ARG A 311 7.83 -9.91 3.73
CA ARG A 311 9.05 -10.68 3.45
C ARG A 311 9.01 -11.30 2.06
N VAL A 312 7.94 -12.05 1.75
CA VAL A 312 7.80 -12.71 0.44
C VAL A 312 7.77 -11.70 -0.68
N LEU A 313 7.07 -10.57 -0.50
CA LEU A 313 7.04 -9.50 -1.49
C LEU A 313 8.45 -8.92 -1.73
N VAL A 314 9.18 -8.56 -0.67
CA VAL A 314 10.54 -8.00 -0.79
C VAL A 314 11.48 -8.98 -1.50
N ASP A 315 11.43 -10.26 -1.15
CA ASP A 315 12.28 -11.30 -1.76
C ASP A 315 12.01 -11.49 -3.26
N ASN A 316 10.81 -11.11 -3.75
CA ASN A 316 10.39 -11.28 -5.14
C ASN A 316 10.21 -9.95 -5.89
N LEU A 317 10.45 -8.80 -5.25
CA LEU A 317 10.12 -7.50 -5.81
C LEU A 317 10.88 -7.22 -7.11
N ASP A 318 12.13 -7.65 -7.19
CA ASP A 318 12.98 -7.49 -8.38
C ASP A 318 12.46 -8.29 -9.56
N THR A 319 12.02 -9.52 -9.29
CA THR A 319 11.39 -10.37 -10.29
C THR A 319 10.13 -9.72 -10.81
N ILE A 320 9.24 -9.26 -9.92
CA ILE A 320 8.00 -8.56 -10.28
C ILE A 320 8.32 -7.34 -11.14
N LEU A 321 9.28 -6.51 -10.72
CA LEU A 321 9.66 -5.29 -11.43
C LEU A 321 10.30 -5.57 -12.78
N GLY A 322 11.05 -6.67 -12.93
CA GLY A 322 11.65 -7.10 -14.19
C GLY A 322 10.66 -7.64 -15.24
N LEU A 323 9.44 -8.04 -14.85
CA LEU A 323 8.46 -8.56 -15.82
C LEU A 323 8.04 -7.48 -16.84
N ARG A 324 8.05 -7.84 -18.13
CA ARG A 324 7.66 -6.97 -19.25
C ARG A 324 6.23 -7.23 -19.74
N HIS A 325 5.35 -7.65 -18.84
CA HIS A 325 3.91 -7.86 -19.09
C HIS A 325 3.11 -7.48 -17.83
N ASN A 326 1.79 -7.37 -17.99
CA ASN A 326 0.88 -7.16 -16.87
C ASN A 326 0.89 -8.36 -15.93
N LEU A 327 0.74 -8.12 -14.63
CA LEU A 327 0.79 -9.18 -13.63
C LEU A 327 -0.21 -8.92 -12.53
N ASP A 328 -1.09 -9.87 -12.25
CA ASP A 328 -1.95 -9.84 -11.06
C ASP A 328 -1.64 -11.06 -10.18
N ILE A 329 -1.18 -10.81 -8.95
CA ILE A 329 -0.90 -11.85 -7.95
C ILE A 329 -1.70 -11.55 -6.70
N ALA A 330 -2.33 -12.57 -6.13
CA ALA A 330 -2.97 -12.51 -4.81
C ALA A 330 -2.30 -13.48 -3.85
N MET A 331 -1.91 -12.99 -2.66
CA MET A 331 -1.43 -13.83 -1.57
C MET A 331 -2.61 -14.61 -0.98
N ARG A 332 -2.37 -15.87 -0.63
CA ARG A 332 -3.36 -16.78 -0.02
C ARG A 332 -2.88 -17.21 1.37
N ALA A 333 -3.82 -17.42 2.27
CA ALA A 333 -3.57 -17.84 3.65
C ALA A 333 -3.16 -19.30 3.74
#